data_AF-A0AAP0R997-F1
#
_entry.id   AF-A0AAP0R997-F1
#
_cell.length_a   1.000
_cell.length_b   1.000
_cell.length_c   1.000
_cell.angle_alpha   90.00
_cell.angle_beta   90.00
_cell.angle_gamma   90.00
#
_symmetry.space_group_name_H-M   'P 1'
#
loop_
_entity.id
_entity.type
_entity.pdbx_description
1 polymer ?
#
loop_
_entity_poly.entity_id
_entity_poly.type
_entity_poly.pdbx_seq_one_letter_code
_entity_poly.pdbx_strand_id
1 'polypeptide(L)'
;MEAFMSLLTQHPPVLILFSMLLYLLHIISCEFRRVRNLSGRQGPPTYPIIGCLISFYKNRGRLLDWYTDLLAESTTQTIVVRRLGARRTVVTANPENVEYMLKMNFNNFPKGKPFTEILGDFLGCGIFNVDGELWRTQRKLVSHEFSAKSLREFFMHTLKEEVGNRLLPLLESLAAANGGVEVDMQELLRRLAFNMVCGVSLGTDPCCLDPSSPTSPMARAFDVASEICARRGAAPVFAVWKIKRAFGVGSEKRLKNAVEEVHADIKEIIRNKKKERRLIKLVRVNGLD
;
A
#
# COMPACT_ATOMS: atom_id res chain seq x y z
N MET A 1 17.09 51.44 -34.98
CA MET A 1 17.32 51.09 -33.56
C MET A 1 16.23 51.69 -32.67
N GLU A 2 15.91 52.97 -32.83
CA GLU A 2 14.84 53.66 -32.06
C GLU A 2 13.44 53.07 -32.26
N ALA A 3 13.03 52.70 -33.47
CA ALA A 3 11.73 52.08 -33.73
C ALA A 3 11.55 50.69 -33.05
N PHE A 4 12.65 49.95 -32.88
CA PHE A 4 12.64 48.66 -32.19
C PHE A 4 12.52 48.83 -30.67
N MET A 5 13.21 49.84 -30.11
CA MET A 5 13.13 50.19 -28.70
C MET A 5 11.76 50.80 -28.32
N SER A 6 11.11 51.53 -29.24
CA SER A 6 9.74 52.04 -29.08
C SER A 6 8.68 50.93 -29.05
N LEU A 7 8.87 49.87 -29.85
CA LEU A 7 7.94 48.74 -29.90
C LEU A 7 8.01 47.87 -28.63
N LEU A 8 9.21 47.72 -28.06
CA LEU A 8 9.46 47.00 -26.82
C LEU A 8 8.86 47.70 -25.59
N THR A 9 8.77 49.02 -25.60
CA THR A 9 8.24 49.82 -24.48
C THR A 9 6.71 49.97 -24.50
N GLN A 10 6.07 49.81 -25.66
CA GLN A 10 4.60 49.94 -25.80
C GLN A 10 3.80 48.68 -25.43
N HIS A 11 4.42 47.48 -25.41
CA HIS A 11 3.70 46.22 -25.14
C HIS A 11 4.43 45.29 -24.15
N PRO A 12 4.58 45.71 -22.87
CA PRO A 12 5.16 44.87 -21.81
C PRO A 12 4.55 43.46 -21.67
N PRO A 13 3.23 43.20 -21.83
CA PRO A 13 2.71 41.83 -21.73
C PRO A 13 3.20 40.90 -22.86
N VAL A 14 3.50 41.44 -24.04
CA VAL A 14 3.99 40.65 -25.19
C VAL A 14 5.41 40.15 -24.92
N LEU A 15 6.26 40.99 -24.32
CA LEU A 15 7.61 40.61 -23.91
C LEU A 15 7.62 39.55 -22.82
N ILE A 16 6.71 39.65 -21.85
CA ILE A 16 6.57 38.66 -20.79
C ILE A 16 6.13 37.31 -21.37
N LEU A 17 5.13 37.30 -22.27
CA LEU A 17 4.67 36.09 -22.95
C LEU A 17 5.78 35.46 -23.80
N PHE A 18 6.55 36.27 -24.52
CA PHE A 18 7.67 35.79 -25.33
C PHE A 18 8.80 35.21 -24.48
N SER A 19 9.14 35.86 -23.36
CA SER A 19 10.12 35.35 -22.39
C SER A 19 9.65 34.02 -21.75
N MET A 20 8.38 33.92 -21.37
CA MET A 20 7.78 32.68 -20.87
C MET A 20 7.81 31.56 -21.92
N LEU A 21 7.53 31.88 -23.19
CA LEU A 21 7.61 30.93 -24.29
C LEU A 21 9.04 30.44 -24.51
N LEU A 22 10.04 31.33 -24.54
CA LEU A 22 11.45 30.96 -24.67
C LEU A 22 11.92 30.11 -23.49
N TYR A 23 11.52 30.45 -22.27
CA TYR A 23 11.82 29.66 -21.07
C TYR A 23 11.18 28.26 -21.14
N LEU A 24 9.93 28.17 -21.60
CA LEU A 24 9.24 26.90 -21.82
C LEU A 24 9.95 26.06 -22.90
N LEU A 25 10.32 26.67 -24.03
CA LEU A 25 11.08 26.02 -25.09
C LEU A 25 12.45 25.55 -24.60
N HIS A 26 13.12 26.34 -23.76
CA HIS A 26 14.39 25.95 -23.13
C HIS A 26 14.19 24.72 -22.22
N ILE A 27 13.18 24.72 -21.34
CA ILE A 27 12.83 23.56 -20.50
C ILE A 27 12.53 22.33 -21.36
N ILE A 28 11.72 22.49 -22.41
CA ILE A 28 11.38 21.40 -23.33
C ILE A 28 12.66 20.87 -23.99
N SER A 29 13.56 21.74 -24.45
CA SER A 29 14.83 21.34 -25.06
C SER A 29 15.77 20.62 -24.08
N CYS A 30 15.79 21.05 -22.81
CA CYS A 30 16.55 20.39 -21.74
C CYS A 30 15.97 19.01 -21.44
N GLU A 31 14.65 18.88 -21.34
CA GLU A 31 13.99 17.60 -21.13
C GLU A 31 14.15 16.67 -22.34
N PHE A 32 14.12 17.20 -23.56
CA PHE A 32 14.37 16.43 -24.79
C PHE A 32 15.81 15.90 -24.82
N ARG A 33 16.80 16.74 -24.49
CA ARG A 33 18.20 16.31 -24.34
C ARG A 33 18.37 15.27 -23.24
N ARG A 34 17.71 15.47 -22.09
CA ARG A 34 17.75 14.54 -20.96
C ARG A 34 17.13 13.19 -21.30
N VAL A 35 15.97 13.17 -21.94
CA VAL A 35 15.30 11.96 -22.41
C VAL A 35 16.19 11.27 -23.43
N ARG A 36 16.74 11.97 -24.43
CA ARG A 36 17.67 11.38 -25.40
C ARG A 36 18.88 10.70 -24.75
N ASN A 37 19.46 11.31 -23.70
CA ASN A 37 20.56 10.70 -22.95
C ASN A 37 20.12 9.49 -22.10
N LEU A 38 18.82 9.36 -21.80
CA LEU A 38 18.21 8.23 -21.12
C LEU A 38 17.66 7.18 -22.11
N SER A 39 17.36 7.56 -23.35
CA SER A 39 16.73 6.73 -24.40
C SER A 39 17.62 5.60 -24.93
N GLY A 40 18.75 5.30 -24.27
CA GLY A 40 19.55 4.08 -24.47
C GLY A 40 19.74 3.26 -23.19
N ARG A 41 19.06 3.61 -22.08
CA ARG A 41 19.20 2.99 -20.76
C ARG A 41 17.91 2.28 -20.37
N GLN A 42 17.97 0.95 -20.38
CA GLN A 42 17.16 -0.04 -19.66
C GLN A 42 15.93 0.52 -18.92
N GLY A 43 14.75 0.30 -19.49
CA GLY A 43 13.47 0.77 -18.95
C GLY A 43 12.41 0.96 -20.03
N PRO A 44 11.19 1.40 -19.64
CA PRO A 44 10.08 1.52 -20.57
C PRO A 44 10.26 2.71 -21.54
N PRO A 45 9.60 2.66 -22.71
CA PRO A 45 9.56 3.79 -23.64
C PRO A 45 9.18 5.09 -22.92
N THR A 46 10.04 6.09 -23.06
CA THR A 46 9.93 7.36 -22.34
C THR A 46 9.86 8.51 -23.33
N TYR A 47 8.81 9.31 -23.21
CA TYR A 47 8.59 10.50 -24.04
C TYR A 47 8.99 11.78 -23.29
N PRO A 48 9.38 12.86 -24.00
CA PRO A 48 9.56 14.17 -23.40
C PRO A 48 8.32 14.59 -22.60
N ILE A 49 8.53 15.20 -21.43
CA ILE A 49 7.50 15.74 -20.52
C ILE A 49 6.63 14.64 -19.86
N ILE A 50 5.95 13.80 -20.64
CA ILE A 50 5.00 12.80 -20.12
C ILE A 50 5.68 11.54 -19.54
N GLY A 51 6.95 11.31 -19.89
CA GLY A 51 7.69 10.13 -19.47
C GLY A 51 7.10 8.85 -20.05
N CYS A 52 7.03 7.77 -19.27
CA CYS A 52 6.42 6.50 -19.66
C CYS A 52 4.93 6.39 -19.30
N LEU A 53 4.23 7.52 -19.11
CA LEU A 53 2.84 7.55 -18.64
C LEU A 53 1.89 6.72 -19.50
N ILE A 54 2.07 6.72 -20.82
CA ILE A 54 1.26 5.93 -21.76
C ILE A 54 1.45 4.43 -21.52
N SER A 55 2.70 3.96 -21.49
CA SER A 55 3.02 2.55 -21.25
C SER A 55 2.58 2.10 -19.87
N PHE A 56 2.76 2.95 -18.85
CA PHE A 56 2.28 2.69 -17.51
C PHE A 56 0.75 2.56 -17.47
N TYR A 57 0.02 3.46 -18.13
CA TYR A 57 -1.44 3.43 -18.18
C TYR A 57 -1.95 2.16 -18.87
N LYS A 58 -1.33 1.75 -19.98
CA LYS A 58 -1.66 0.50 -20.69
C LYS A 58 -1.46 -0.73 -19.81
N ASN A 59 -0.41 -0.73 -18.98
CA ASN A 59 -0.07 -1.85 -18.10
C ASN A 59 -0.63 -1.73 -16.67
N ARG A 60 -1.54 -0.79 -16.40
CA ARG A 60 -2.04 -0.51 -15.03
C ARG A 60 -2.69 -1.71 -14.33
N GLY A 61 -3.24 -2.67 -15.09
CA GLY A 61 -3.84 -3.90 -14.56
C GLY A 61 -2.84 -5.04 -14.33
N ARG A 62 -1.61 -4.93 -14.85
CA ARG A 62 -0.53 -5.92 -14.75
C ARG A 62 0.81 -5.29 -14.36
N LEU A 63 0.78 -4.28 -13.48
CA LEU A 63 1.97 -3.47 -13.19
C LEU A 63 3.14 -4.31 -12.65
N LEU A 64 2.86 -5.33 -11.84
CA LEU A 64 3.89 -6.22 -11.31
C LEU A 64 4.56 -6.99 -12.45
N ASP A 65 3.79 -7.69 -13.27
CA ASP A 65 4.33 -8.43 -14.43
C ASP A 65 5.09 -7.49 -15.37
N TRP A 66 4.54 -6.31 -15.65
CA TRP A 66 5.20 -5.33 -16.52
C TRP A 66 6.54 -4.87 -15.97
N TYR A 67 6.68 -4.66 -14.65
CA TYR A 67 7.99 -4.38 -14.06
C TYR A 67 8.92 -5.59 -14.14
N THR A 68 8.43 -6.79 -13.90
CA THR A 68 9.21 -8.03 -14.01
C THR A 68 9.77 -8.20 -15.42
N ASP A 69 8.93 -8.02 -16.45
CA ASP A 69 9.32 -8.10 -17.87
C ASP A 69 10.46 -7.09 -18.17
N LEU A 70 10.28 -5.83 -17.76
CA LEU A 70 11.27 -4.77 -17.96
C LEU A 70 12.59 -5.02 -17.20
N LEU A 71 12.54 -5.64 -16.03
CA LEU A 71 13.71 -5.99 -15.24
C LEU A 71 14.45 -7.19 -15.84
N ALA A 72 13.73 -8.16 -16.41
CA ALA A 72 14.30 -9.31 -17.09
C ALA A 72 15.05 -8.90 -18.38
N GLU A 73 14.54 -7.91 -19.10
CA GLU A 73 15.20 -7.34 -20.29
C GLU A 73 16.39 -6.40 -19.94
N SER A 74 16.47 -5.94 -18.70
CA SER A 74 17.50 -5.01 -18.23
C SER A 74 18.78 -5.77 -17.87
N THR A 75 19.89 -5.46 -18.57
CA THR A 75 21.19 -6.10 -18.27
C THR A 75 21.71 -5.86 -16.85
N THR A 76 21.29 -4.78 -16.19
CA THR A 76 21.61 -4.47 -14.79
C THR A 76 20.53 -4.90 -13.81
N GLN A 77 19.44 -5.51 -14.29
CA GLN A 77 18.23 -5.80 -13.53
C GLN A 77 17.72 -4.56 -12.77
N THR A 78 17.88 -3.38 -13.36
CA THR A 78 17.53 -2.09 -12.78
C THR A 78 17.00 -1.17 -13.86
N ILE A 79 15.81 -0.63 -13.62
CA ILE A 79 15.12 0.26 -14.55
C ILE A 79 14.76 1.59 -13.88
N VAL A 80 14.58 2.62 -14.70
CA VAL A 80 14.12 3.93 -14.25
C VAL A 80 12.76 4.23 -14.83
N VAL A 81 11.79 4.47 -13.95
CA VAL A 81 10.42 4.82 -14.30
C VAL A 81 10.21 6.29 -14.00
N ARG A 82 9.93 7.07 -15.06
CA ARG A 82 9.64 8.51 -14.96
C ARG A 82 8.28 8.77 -15.58
N ARG A 83 7.38 9.42 -14.85
CA ARG A 83 6.03 9.77 -15.31
C ARG A 83 5.72 11.21 -14.92
N LEU A 84 4.94 11.90 -15.75
CA LEU A 84 4.47 13.24 -15.43
C LEU A 84 3.71 13.26 -14.10
N GLY A 85 4.05 14.22 -13.23
CA GLY A 85 3.43 14.38 -11.92
C GLY A 85 3.79 13.28 -10.91
N ALA A 86 4.67 12.34 -11.25
CA ALA A 86 5.22 11.35 -10.35
C ALA A 86 6.68 11.65 -10.04
N ARG A 87 7.14 11.20 -8.87
CA ARG A 87 8.58 11.20 -8.56
C ARG A 87 9.31 10.22 -9.48
N ARG A 88 10.58 10.47 -9.74
CA ARG A 88 11.45 9.49 -10.40
C ARG A 88 11.54 8.24 -9.52
N THR A 89 11.19 7.09 -10.07
CA THR A 89 11.25 5.80 -9.38
C THR A 89 12.33 4.94 -10.02
N VAL A 90 13.20 4.37 -9.19
CA VAL A 90 14.13 3.32 -9.61
C VAL A 90 13.55 2.01 -9.12
N VAL A 91 13.49 1.02 -10.00
CA VAL A 91 13.05 -0.34 -9.67
C VAL A 91 14.23 -1.26 -9.94
N THR A 92 14.56 -2.13 -8.99
CA THR A 92 15.73 -3.02 -9.08
C THR A 92 15.37 -4.40 -8.59
N ALA A 93 15.81 -5.42 -9.33
CA ALA A 93 15.89 -6.82 -8.91
C ALA A 93 17.35 -7.28 -8.76
N ASN A 94 18.32 -6.38 -8.96
CA ASN A 94 19.73 -6.67 -8.73
C ASN A 94 20.01 -6.93 -7.24
N PRO A 95 20.57 -8.09 -6.86
CA PRO A 95 20.79 -8.47 -5.47
C PRO A 95 21.77 -7.56 -4.73
N GLU A 96 22.79 -7.01 -5.40
CA GLU A 96 23.76 -6.09 -4.79
C GLU A 96 23.08 -4.76 -4.40
N ASN A 97 22.19 -4.25 -5.26
CA ASN A 97 21.40 -3.06 -4.95
C ASN A 97 20.45 -3.34 -3.76
N VAL A 98 19.83 -4.51 -3.73
CA VAL A 98 18.91 -4.90 -2.63
C VAL A 98 19.67 -5.03 -1.32
N GLU A 99 20.86 -5.67 -1.30
CA GLU A 99 21.70 -5.74 -0.12
C GLU A 99 22.16 -4.35 0.33
N TYR A 100 22.61 -3.51 -0.60
CA TYR A 100 23.01 -2.15 -0.27
C TYR A 100 21.89 -1.35 0.39
N MET A 101 20.67 -1.42 -0.18
CA MET A 101 19.51 -0.70 0.32
C MET A 101 19.00 -1.23 1.66
N LEU A 102 18.91 -2.54 1.83
CA LEU A 102 18.21 -3.15 2.98
C LEU A 102 19.14 -3.53 4.13
N LYS A 103 20.46 -3.61 3.89
CA LYS A 103 21.45 -4.01 4.89
C LYS A 103 22.55 -2.97 5.09
N MET A 104 23.24 -2.57 4.02
CA MET A 104 24.45 -1.73 4.16
C MET A 104 24.14 -0.26 4.45
N ASN A 105 23.06 0.29 3.88
CA ASN A 105 22.71 1.70 3.98
C ASN A 105 21.21 1.94 4.28
N PHE A 106 20.62 1.08 5.10
CA PHE A 106 19.19 1.06 5.42
C PHE A 106 18.60 2.43 5.79
N ASN A 107 19.30 3.18 6.65
CA ASN A 107 18.82 4.48 7.14
C ASN A 107 18.65 5.54 6.03
N ASN A 108 19.32 5.36 4.88
CA ASN A 108 19.21 6.26 3.73
C ASN A 108 18.09 5.89 2.75
N PHE A 109 17.37 4.78 3.00
CA PHE A 109 16.23 4.32 2.20
C PHE A 109 14.94 4.22 3.02
N PRO A 110 14.46 5.33 3.63
CA PRO A 110 13.17 5.34 4.30
C PRO A 110 12.03 5.10 3.31
N LYS A 111 10.89 4.59 3.79
CA LYS A 111 9.65 4.51 2.99
C LYS A 111 9.21 5.90 2.55
N GLY A 112 9.29 6.85 3.48
CA GLY A 112 9.13 8.27 3.26
C GLY A 112 7.69 8.71 2.94
N LYS A 113 7.54 10.02 2.77
CA LYS A 113 6.24 10.68 2.55
C LYS A 113 5.35 10.03 1.48
N PRO A 114 5.85 9.58 0.31
CA PRO A 114 4.99 8.96 -0.70
C PRO A 114 4.25 7.73 -0.18
N PHE A 115 4.92 6.89 0.60
CA PHE A 115 4.32 5.68 1.16
C PHE A 115 3.30 6.02 2.24
N THR A 116 3.66 6.94 3.14
CA THR A 116 2.75 7.45 4.18
C THR A 116 1.53 8.18 3.58
N GLU A 117 1.65 8.89 2.46
CA GLU A 117 0.51 9.52 1.79
C GLU A 117 -0.49 8.50 1.24
N ILE A 118 0.00 7.36 0.76
CA ILE A 118 -0.84 6.30 0.16
C ILE A 118 -1.59 5.54 1.26
N LEU A 119 -0.88 5.11 2.31
CA LEU A 119 -1.39 4.20 3.34
C LEU A 119 -1.75 4.89 4.66
N GLY A 120 -1.38 6.15 4.86
CA GLY A 120 -1.50 6.84 6.15
C GLY A 120 -2.93 7.03 6.63
N ASP A 121 -3.88 7.23 5.71
CA ASP A 121 -5.31 7.32 6.09
C ASP A 121 -5.83 6.02 6.69
N PHE A 122 -5.26 4.88 6.29
CA PHE A 122 -5.71 3.55 6.72
C PHE A 122 -4.87 2.98 7.87
N LEU A 123 -3.55 2.91 7.71
CA LEU A 123 -2.64 2.31 8.69
C LEU A 123 -2.04 3.32 9.67
N GLY A 124 -2.37 4.60 9.52
CA GLY A 124 -1.91 5.67 10.42
C GLY A 124 -0.39 5.75 10.54
N CYS A 125 0.07 6.07 11.75
CA CYS A 125 1.48 6.06 12.13
C CYS A 125 1.91 4.69 12.72
N GLY A 126 1.37 3.61 12.17
CA GLY A 126 1.75 2.24 12.56
C GLY A 126 3.08 1.81 11.96
N ILE A 127 3.57 0.66 12.43
CA ILE A 127 4.88 0.07 12.12
C ILE A 127 5.15 -0.10 10.61
N PHE A 128 4.10 -0.20 9.80
CA PHE A 128 4.20 -0.32 8.36
C PHE A 128 4.48 1.02 7.64
N ASN A 129 4.16 2.16 8.26
CA ASN A 129 4.18 3.48 7.63
C ASN A 129 5.24 4.44 8.16
N VAL A 130 5.64 4.30 9.43
CA VAL A 130 6.63 5.18 10.06
C VAL A 130 8.06 4.75 9.72
N ASP A 131 8.99 5.72 9.80
CA ASP A 131 10.42 5.52 9.59
C ASP A 131 11.22 5.93 10.85
N GLY A 132 12.53 5.65 10.85
CA GLY A 132 13.48 6.15 11.85
C GLY A 132 13.23 5.63 13.27
N GLU A 133 13.43 6.49 14.28
CA GLU A 133 13.37 6.11 15.69
C GLU A 133 11.99 5.62 16.15
N LEU A 134 10.92 6.21 15.61
CA LEU A 134 9.56 5.79 15.93
C LEU A 134 9.31 4.36 15.40
N TRP A 135 9.75 4.07 14.17
CA TRP A 135 9.72 2.72 13.63
C TRP A 135 10.54 1.75 14.48
N ARG A 136 11.77 2.12 14.85
CA ARG A 136 12.66 1.29 15.67
C ARG A 136 12.01 0.92 17.01
N THR A 137 11.38 1.90 17.66
CA THR A 137 10.67 1.72 18.92
C THR A 137 9.49 0.76 18.77
N GLN A 138 8.63 0.98 17.77
CA GLN A 138 7.49 0.10 17.50
C GLN A 138 7.94 -1.32 17.13
N ARG A 139 8.98 -1.45 16.30
CA ARG A 139 9.54 -2.75 15.88
C ARG A 139 10.12 -3.53 17.05
N LYS A 140 10.86 -2.88 17.94
CA LYS A 140 11.43 -3.50 19.14
C LYS A 140 10.33 -4.03 20.06
N LEU A 141 9.25 -3.28 20.25
CA LEU A 141 8.12 -3.73 21.06
C LEU A 141 7.44 -4.96 20.44
N VAL A 142 7.12 -4.90 19.15
CA VAL A 142 6.37 -5.96 18.46
C VAL A 142 7.22 -7.22 18.22
N SER A 143 8.55 -7.11 18.08
CA SER A 143 9.41 -8.27 17.79
C SER A 143 9.34 -9.39 18.84
N HIS A 144 8.99 -9.06 20.08
CA HIS A 144 8.84 -10.07 21.14
C HIS A 144 7.63 -10.99 20.90
N GLU A 145 6.55 -10.45 20.32
CA GLU A 145 5.34 -11.20 19.95
C GLU A 145 5.57 -12.18 18.80
N PHE A 146 6.58 -11.94 17.96
CA PHE A 146 6.99 -12.80 16.85
C PHE A 146 8.21 -13.68 17.18
N SER A 147 8.48 -13.91 18.46
CA SER A 147 9.52 -14.87 18.87
C SER A 147 9.17 -16.30 18.44
N ALA A 148 10.19 -17.14 18.24
CA ALA A 148 9.99 -18.55 17.88
C ALA A 148 9.10 -19.30 18.89
N LYS A 149 9.17 -18.91 20.17
CA LYS A 149 8.31 -19.45 21.23
C LYS A 149 6.83 -19.07 20.99
N SER A 150 6.55 -17.78 20.81
CA SER A 150 5.19 -17.29 20.57
C SER A 150 4.55 -17.90 19.32
N LEU A 151 5.32 -17.97 18.21
CA LEU A 151 4.87 -18.60 16.97
C LEU A 151 4.51 -20.08 17.18
N ARG A 152 5.35 -20.85 17.89
CA ARG A 152 5.10 -22.27 18.11
C ARG A 152 3.95 -22.53 19.08
N GLU A 153 3.89 -21.81 20.18
CA GLU A 153 2.93 -22.10 21.25
C GLU A 153 1.53 -21.58 20.91
N PHE A 154 1.44 -20.39 20.34
CA PHE A 154 0.16 -19.72 20.19
C PHE A 154 -0.36 -19.77 18.75
N PHE A 155 0.47 -19.44 17.76
CA PHE A 155 0.03 -19.43 16.37
C PHE A 155 -0.24 -20.85 15.84
N MET A 156 0.66 -21.81 16.06
CA MET A 156 0.46 -23.19 15.59
C MET A 156 -0.70 -23.88 16.31
N HIS A 157 -0.90 -23.61 17.61
CA HIS A 157 -2.04 -24.15 18.36
C HIS A 157 -3.36 -23.63 17.79
N THR A 158 -3.48 -22.30 17.67
CA THR A 158 -4.68 -21.66 17.09
C THR A 158 -4.94 -22.18 15.67
N LEU A 159 -3.89 -22.37 14.86
CA LEU A 159 -4.03 -22.89 13.50
C LEU A 159 -4.54 -24.33 13.50
N LYS A 160 -4.01 -25.18 14.37
CA LYS A 160 -4.45 -26.57 14.49
C LYS A 160 -5.92 -26.64 14.90
N GLU A 161 -6.35 -25.79 15.83
CA GLU A 161 -7.74 -25.70 16.26
C GLU A 161 -8.66 -25.18 15.15
N GLU A 162 -8.32 -24.07 14.50
CA GLU A 162 -9.14 -23.52 13.41
C GLU A 162 -9.23 -24.50 12.23
N VAL A 163 -8.14 -25.16 11.86
CA VAL A 163 -8.15 -26.14 10.77
C VAL A 163 -8.93 -27.40 11.16
N GLY A 164 -8.64 -27.97 12.32
CA GLY A 164 -9.24 -29.23 12.78
C GLY A 164 -10.72 -29.10 13.11
N ASN A 165 -11.13 -28.01 13.74
CA ASN A 165 -12.50 -27.84 14.23
C ASN A 165 -13.41 -27.15 13.22
N ARG A 166 -12.88 -26.48 12.18
CA ARG A 166 -13.68 -25.69 11.25
C ARG A 166 -13.38 -25.96 9.79
N LEU A 167 -12.12 -25.79 9.36
CA LEU A 167 -11.80 -25.91 7.93
C LEU A 167 -12.04 -27.32 7.40
N LEU A 168 -11.51 -28.34 8.08
CA LEU A 168 -11.69 -29.73 7.66
C LEU A 168 -13.16 -30.16 7.70
N PRO A 169 -13.92 -29.94 8.80
CA PRO A 169 -15.36 -30.25 8.82
C PRO A 169 -16.15 -29.53 7.72
N LEU A 170 -15.83 -28.27 7.43
CA LEU A 170 -16.47 -27.52 6.35
C LEU A 170 -16.19 -28.18 4.99
N LEU A 171 -14.93 -28.48 4.69
CA LEU A 171 -14.56 -29.15 3.43
C LEU A 171 -15.19 -30.53 3.30
N GLU A 172 -15.23 -31.31 4.39
CA GLU A 172 -15.89 -32.62 4.43
C GLU A 172 -17.40 -32.50 4.14
N SER A 173 -18.08 -31.52 4.75
CA SER A 173 -19.51 -31.29 4.52
C SER A 173 -19.81 -30.84 3.10
N LEU A 174 -18.97 -29.99 2.50
CA LEU A 174 -19.08 -29.56 1.11
C LEU A 174 -18.80 -30.71 0.12
N ALA A 175 -17.85 -31.60 0.45
CA ALA A 175 -17.55 -32.77 -0.34
C ALA A 175 -18.66 -33.83 -0.28
N ALA A 176 -19.36 -33.95 0.86
CA ALA A 176 -20.48 -34.86 1.04
C ALA A 176 -21.78 -34.38 0.39
N ALA A 177 -21.86 -33.12 -0.04
CA ALA A 177 -23.04 -32.56 -0.69
C ALA A 177 -23.24 -33.17 -2.09
N ASN A 178 -24.44 -33.67 -2.36
CA ASN A 178 -24.79 -34.25 -3.65
C ASN A 178 -24.65 -33.22 -4.78
N GLY A 179 -23.92 -33.58 -5.84
CA GLY A 179 -23.80 -32.78 -7.07
C GLY A 179 -22.45 -32.09 -7.28
N GLY A 180 -21.51 -32.21 -6.34
CA GLY A 180 -20.18 -31.58 -6.45
C GLY A 180 -20.25 -30.06 -6.29
N VAL A 181 -19.87 -29.56 -5.13
CA VAL A 181 -19.84 -28.11 -4.86
C VAL A 181 -18.49 -27.54 -5.29
N GLU A 182 -18.51 -26.63 -6.25
CA GLU A 182 -17.32 -25.83 -6.56
C GLU A 182 -17.03 -24.86 -5.40
N VAL A 183 -15.78 -24.87 -4.92
CA VAL A 183 -15.34 -24.05 -3.80
C VAL A 183 -14.28 -23.07 -4.27
N ASP A 184 -14.52 -21.77 -4.03
CA ASP A 184 -13.49 -20.75 -4.18
C ASP A 184 -12.48 -20.84 -3.02
N MET A 185 -11.36 -21.52 -3.27
CA MET A 185 -10.29 -21.68 -2.29
C MET A 185 -9.62 -20.34 -1.91
N GLN A 186 -9.66 -19.34 -2.78
CA GLN A 186 -9.10 -18.03 -2.46
C GLN A 186 -9.95 -17.35 -1.38
N GLU A 187 -11.27 -17.38 -1.51
CA GLU A 187 -12.19 -16.81 -0.53
C GLU A 187 -12.12 -17.56 0.81
N LEU A 188 -12.08 -18.89 0.77
CA LEU A 188 -12.01 -19.72 1.97
C LEU A 188 -10.70 -19.48 2.74
N LEU A 189 -9.55 -19.49 2.05
CA LEU A 189 -8.25 -19.27 2.68
C LEU A 189 -8.10 -17.82 3.18
N ARG A 190 -8.72 -16.85 2.51
CA ARG A 190 -8.77 -15.46 2.97
C ARG A 190 -9.56 -15.32 4.27
N ARG A 191 -10.71 -15.98 4.39
CA ARG A 191 -11.51 -16.03 5.62
C ARG A 191 -10.76 -16.72 6.75
N LEU A 192 -10.10 -17.83 6.47
CA LEU A 192 -9.22 -18.52 7.42
C LEU A 192 -8.10 -17.60 7.93
N ALA A 193 -7.41 -16.92 7.02
CA ALA A 193 -6.34 -15.98 7.37
C ALA A 193 -6.86 -14.84 8.25
N PHE A 194 -8.06 -14.31 7.95
CA PHE A 194 -8.69 -13.26 8.76
C PHE A 194 -9.05 -13.76 10.17
N ASN A 195 -9.64 -14.96 10.30
CA ASN A 195 -9.88 -15.60 11.61
C ASN A 195 -8.59 -15.75 12.40
N MET A 196 -7.54 -16.30 11.76
CA MET A 196 -6.24 -16.50 12.38
C MET A 196 -5.62 -15.20 12.88
N VAL A 197 -5.65 -14.14 12.07
CA VAL A 197 -5.12 -12.83 12.46
C VAL A 197 -5.92 -12.23 13.61
N CYS A 198 -7.25 -12.32 13.59
CA CYS A 198 -8.09 -11.82 14.68
C CYS A 198 -7.90 -12.62 15.97
N GLY A 199 -7.86 -13.94 15.88
CA GLY A 199 -7.65 -14.82 17.03
C GLY A 199 -6.28 -14.57 17.66
N VAL A 200 -5.23 -14.52 16.85
CA VAL A 200 -3.86 -14.35 17.34
C VAL A 200 -3.60 -12.90 17.78
N SER A 201 -3.93 -11.91 16.97
CA SER A 201 -3.51 -10.52 17.23
C SER A 201 -4.47 -9.76 18.14
N LEU A 202 -5.77 -10.07 18.06
CA LEU A 202 -6.82 -9.34 18.77
C LEU A 202 -7.45 -10.18 19.90
N GLY A 203 -7.20 -11.49 19.93
CA GLY A 203 -7.81 -12.40 20.89
C GLY A 203 -9.32 -12.45 20.73
N THR A 204 -9.79 -12.37 19.48
CA THR A 204 -11.20 -12.38 19.09
C THR A 204 -11.42 -13.38 17.98
N ASP A 205 -12.50 -14.15 18.06
CA ASP A 205 -12.88 -15.09 17.03
C ASP A 205 -14.08 -14.55 16.23
N PRO A 206 -13.87 -14.12 14.97
CA PRO A 206 -14.95 -13.60 14.15
C PRO A 206 -15.81 -14.71 13.51
N CYS A 207 -15.44 -16.00 13.64
CA CYS A 207 -16.19 -17.15 13.13
C CYS A 207 -16.59 -17.07 11.64
N CYS A 208 -15.78 -16.46 10.79
CA CYS A 208 -16.17 -16.08 9.42
C CYS A 208 -15.90 -17.16 8.35
N LEU A 209 -15.67 -18.42 8.72
CA LEU A 209 -15.13 -19.42 7.79
C LEU A 209 -16.13 -19.88 6.72
N ASP A 210 -17.42 -19.95 7.06
CA ASP A 210 -18.47 -20.40 6.16
C ASP A 210 -18.68 -19.39 5.00
N PRO A 211 -18.46 -19.77 3.73
CA PRO A 211 -18.67 -18.89 2.58
C PRO A 211 -20.11 -18.41 2.42
N SER A 212 -21.10 -19.18 2.92
CA SER A 212 -22.52 -18.81 2.88
C SER A 212 -22.87 -17.71 3.89
N SER A 213 -22.03 -17.52 4.91
CA SER A 213 -22.17 -16.46 5.89
C SER A 213 -21.66 -15.11 5.34
N PRO A 214 -22.34 -13.99 5.67
CA PRO A 214 -21.87 -12.68 5.26
C PRO A 214 -20.48 -12.41 5.83
N THR A 215 -19.59 -11.86 5.00
CA THR A 215 -18.25 -11.45 5.44
C THR A 215 -18.35 -10.46 6.60
N SER A 216 -17.47 -10.62 7.58
CA SER A 216 -17.40 -9.70 8.73
C SER A 216 -17.33 -8.23 8.25
N PRO A 217 -18.08 -7.31 8.88
CA PRO A 217 -18.03 -5.89 8.55
C PRO A 217 -16.61 -5.35 8.54
N MET A 218 -15.83 -5.70 9.58
CA MET A 218 -14.41 -5.37 9.71
C MET A 218 -13.57 -5.89 8.54
N ALA A 219 -13.73 -7.15 8.14
CA ALA A 219 -12.97 -7.77 7.05
C ALA A 219 -13.27 -7.07 5.71
N ARG A 220 -14.54 -6.84 5.42
CA ARG A 220 -14.99 -6.11 4.23
C ARG A 220 -14.44 -4.68 4.21
N ALA A 221 -14.50 -3.97 5.34
CA ALA A 221 -13.96 -2.63 5.45
C ALA A 221 -12.43 -2.61 5.25
N PHE A 222 -11.71 -3.59 5.82
CA PHE A 222 -10.27 -3.74 5.65
C PHE A 222 -9.90 -4.01 4.18
N ASP A 223 -10.63 -4.88 3.48
CA ASP A 223 -10.43 -5.16 2.06
C ASP A 223 -10.65 -3.90 1.21
N VAL A 224 -11.75 -3.17 1.44
CA VAL A 224 -12.05 -1.91 0.74
C VAL A 224 -10.94 -0.88 0.95
N ALA A 225 -10.48 -0.71 2.20
CA ALA A 225 -9.42 0.24 2.51
C ALA A 225 -8.10 -0.14 1.84
N SER A 226 -7.70 -1.41 1.94
CA SER A 226 -6.49 -1.95 1.33
C SER A 226 -6.50 -1.82 -0.19
N GLU A 227 -7.63 -2.16 -0.82
CA GLU A 227 -7.82 -2.05 -2.27
C GLU A 227 -7.66 -0.61 -2.74
N ILE A 228 -8.34 0.34 -2.09
CA ILE A 228 -8.27 1.76 -2.49
C ILE A 228 -6.85 2.31 -2.29
N CYS A 229 -6.18 1.96 -1.20
CA CYS A 229 -4.77 2.32 -0.99
C CYS A 229 -3.86 1.73 -2.08
N ALA A 230 -4.02 0.47 -2.47
CA ALA A 230 -3.26 -0.13 -3.57
C ALA A 230 -3.50 0.61 -4.90
N ARG A 231 -4.76 0.97 -5.19
CA ARG A 231 -5.12 1.75 -6.38
C ARG A 231 -4.50 3.16 -6.39
N ARG A 232 -4.33 3.81 -5.23
CA ARG A 232 -3.61 5.10 -5.13
C ARG A 232 -2.15 4.95 -5.59
N GLY A 233 -1.47 3.87 -5.21
CA GLY A 233 -0.10 3.57 -5.64
C GLY A 233 0.02 3.23 -7.13
N ALA A 234 -0.99 2.52 -7.66
CA ALA A 234 -1.10 2.19 -9.08
C ALA A 234 -1.67 3.33 -9.95
N ALA A 235 -2.01 4.48 -9.36
CA ALA A 235 -2.61 5.58 -10.09
C ALA A 235 -1.63 6.12 -11.16
N PRO A 236 -2.09 6.29 -12.41
CA PRO A 236 -1.29 6.92 -13.46
C PRO A 236 -0.92 8.38 -13.10
N VAL A 237 -1.86 9.09 -12.47
CA VAL A 237 -1.71 10.50 -12.09
C VAL A 237 -2.10 10.69 -10.62
N PHE A 238 -1.13 11.03 -9.77
CA PHE A 238 -1.32 11.20 -8.32
C PHE A 238 -2.34 12.28 -7.96
N ALA A 239 -2.46 13.34 -8.77
CA ALA A 239 -3.38 14.44 -8.50
C ALA A 239 -4.85 13.99 -8.45
N VAL A 240 -5.23 12.96 -9.22
CA VAL A 240 -6.63 12.52 -9.35
C VAL A 240 -7.19 12.05 -8.00
N TRP A 241 -6.49 11.17 -7.29
CA TRP A 241 -6.97 10.68 -6.00
C TRP A 241 -6.85 11.74 -4.91
N LYS A 242 -5.85 12.63 -4.98
CA LYS A 242 -5.73 13.77 -4.06
C LYS A 242 -6.92 14.73 -4.19
N ILE A 243 -7.36 15.02 -5.42
CA ILE A 243 -8.55 15.83 -5.69
C ILE A 243 -9.80 15.13 -5.14
N LYS A 244 -9.99 13.84 -5.42
CA LYS A 244 -11.12 13.06 -4.87
C LYS A 244 -11.13 13.08 -3.33
N ARG A 245 -9.95 13.05 -2.70
CA ARG A 245 -9.78 13.10 -1.24
C ARG A 245 -10.16 14.48 -0.70
N ALA A 246 -9.72 15.55 -1.36
CA ALA A 246 -10.06 16.92 -0.97
C ALA A 246 -11.58 17.19 -1.03
N PHE A 247 -12.27 16.67 -2.05
CA PHE A 247 -13.71 16.79 -2.18
C PHE A 247 -14.51 15.73 -1.41
N GLY A 248 -13.85 14.70 -0.86
CA GLY A 248 -14.52 13.61 -0.16
C GLY A 248 -15.50 12.82 -1.03
N VAL A 249 -15.12 12.50 -2.28
CA VAL A 249 -15.98 11.84 -3.27
C VAL A 249 -15.39 10.53 -3.79
N GLY A 250 -16.26 9.67 -4.35
CA GLY A 250 -15.86 8.44 -5.03
C GLY A 250 -15.10 7.45 -4.12
N SER A 251 -13.96 6.96 -4.60
CA SER A 251 -13.11 6.01 -3.85
C SER A 251 -12.66 6.57 -2.51
N GLU A 252 -12.41 7.86 -2.41
CA GLU A 252 -11.83 8.46 -1.20
C GLU A 252 -12.88 8.60 -0.09
N LYS A 253 -14.16 8.83 -0.44
CA LYS A 253 -15.27 8.75 0.50
C LYS A 253 -15.44 7.33 1.05
N ARG A 254 -15.38 6.33 0.16
CA ARG A 254 -15.46 4.91 0.54
C ARG A 254 -14.33 4.50 1.46
N LEU A 255 -13.10 4.94 1.19
CA LEU A 255 -11.95 4.71 2.05
C LEU A 255 -12.18 5.32 3.44
N LYS A 256 -12.63 6.57 3.51
CA LYS A 256 -12.92 7.23 4.79
C LYS A 256 -13.92 6.42 5.63
N ASN A 257 -15.04 6.02 5.03
CA ASN A 257 -16.06 5.22 5.73
C ASN A 257 -15.52 3.85 6.18
N ALA A 258 -14.75 3.17 5.33
CA ALA A 258 -14.15 1.88 5.67
C ALA A 258 -13.14 2.00 6.82
N VAL A 259 -12.33 3.06 6.83
CA VAL A 259 -11.40 3.36 7.92
C VAL A 259 -12.15 3.68 9.22
N GLU A 260 -13.26 4.41 9.15
CA GLU A 260 -14.10 4.68 10.32
C GLU A 260 -14.69 3.39 10.91
N GLU A 261 -15.15 2.46 10.07
CA GLU A 261 -15.66 1.14 10.46
C GLU A 261 -14.58 0.30 11.15
N VAL A 262 -13.40 0.14 10.52
CA VAL A 262 -12.26 -0.58 11.12
C VAL A 262 -11.85 0.04 12.46
N HIS A 263 -11.79 1.37 12.56
CA HIS A 263 -11.44 2.03 13.81
C HIS A 263 -12.50 1.84 14.90
N ALA A 264 -13.77 1.76 14.55
CA ALA A 264 -14.85 1.51 15.51
C ALA A 264 -14.69 0.11 16.12
N ASP A 265 -14.51 -0.91 15.28
CA ASP A 265 -14.34 -2.31 15.71
C ASP A 265 -13.10 -2.48 16.59
N ILE A 266 -11.96 -1.93 16.17
CA ILE A 266 -10.71 -1.99 16.95
C ILE A 266 -10.86 -1.27 18.29
N LYS A 267 -11.52 -0.10 18.35
CA LYS A 267 -11.75 0.62 19.60
C LYS A 267 -12.63 -0.19 20.56
N GLU A 268 -13.64 -0.88 20.04
CA GLU A 268 -14.49 -1.76 20.82
C GLU A 268 -13.68 -2.93 21.42
N ILE A 269 -12.86 -3.61 20.61
CA ILE A 269 -12.00 -4.69 21.08
C ILE A 269 -11.07 -4.20 22.20
N ILE A 270 -10.42 -3.05 22.01
CA ILE A 270 -9.55 -2.44 23.03
C ILE A 270 -10.33 -2.13 24.31
N ARG A 271 -11.55 -1.58 24.19
CA ARG A 271 -12.41 -1.29 25.34
C ARG A 271 -12.73 -2.56 26.12
N ASN A 272 -13.12 -3.63 25.43
CA ASN A 272 -13.49 -4.90 26.04
C ASN A 272 -12.29 -5.54 26.75
N LYS A 273 -11.13 -5.63 26.10
CA LYS A 273 -9.88 -6.12 26.72
C LYS A 273 -9.45 -5.30 27.93
N LYS A 274 -9.63 -3.97 27.92
CA LYS A 274 -9.36 -3.11 29.08
C LYS A 274 -10.31 -3.40 30.25
N LYS A 275 -11.59 -3.66 29.97
CA LYS A 275 -12.58 -4.04 31.00
C LYS A 275 -12.24 -5.39 31.62
N GLU A 276 -11.97 -6.41 30.81
CA GLU A 276 -11.55 -7.74 31.27
C GLU A 276 -10.33 -7.67 32.19
N ARG A 277 -9.28 -6.94 31.78
CA ARG A 277 -8.07 -6.76 32.61
C ARG A 277 -8.35 -6.05 33.93
N ARG A 278 -9.31 -5.12 33.98
CA ARG A 278 -9.72 -4.47 35.23
C ARG A 278 -10.48 -5.43 36.13
N LEU A 279 -11.38 -6.24 35.56
CA LEU A 279 -12.13 -7.25 36.29
C LEU A 279 -11.20 -8.30 36.91
N ILE A 280 -10.25 -8.82 36.13
CA ILE A 280 -9.24 -9.78 36.61
C ILE A 280 -8.43 -9.19 37.76
N LYS A 281 -8.02 -7.92 37.65
CA LYS A 281 -7.32 -7.24 38.75
C LYS A 281 -8.19 -7.10 40.00
N LEU A 282 -9.48 -6.78 39.85
CA LEU A 282 -10.41 -6.66 40.97
C LEU A 282 -10.66 -7.99 41.67
N VAL A 283 -10.89 -9.07 40.91
CA VAL A 283 -11.04 -10.43 41.47
C VAL A 283 -9.78 -10.83 42.24
N ARG A 284 -8.60 -10.59 41.67
CA ARG A 284 -7.31 -10.90 42.31
C ARG A 284 -7.04 -10.07 43.57
N VAL A 285 -7.53 -8.84 43.64
CA VAL A 285 -7.39 -7.96 44.82
C VAL A 285 -8.41 -8.31 45.90
N ASN A 286 -9.59 -8.81 45.52
CA ASN A 286 -10.67 -9.11 46.46
C ASN A 286 -10.65 -10.55 47.00
N GLY A 287 -9.67 -11.38 46.63
CA GLY A 287 -9.44 -12.69 47.25
C GLY A 287 -10.61 -13.68 47.13
N LEU A 288 -11.35 -13.63 46.02
CA LEU A 288 -12.38 -14.62 45.71
C LEU A 288 -11.75 -15.69 44.80
N ASP A 289 -10.97 -16.58 45.40
CA ASP A 289 -10.64 -17.90 44.84
C ASP A 289 -11.65 -18.93 45.39
#